data_AF-A0A3E0I066-F1
#
_entry.id   AF-A0A3E0I066-F1
#
_cell.length_a   1.000
_cell.length_b   1.000
_cell.length_c   1.000
_cell.angle_alpha   90.00
_cell.angle_beta   90.00
_cell.angle_gamma   90.00
#
_symmetry.space_group_name_H-M   'P 1'
#
loop_
_entity.id
_entity.type
_entity.pdbx_description
1 polymer ?
#
loop_
_entity_poly.entity_id
_entity_poly.type
_entity_poly.pdbx_seq_one_letter_code
_entity_poly.pdbx_strand_id
1 'polypeptide(L)'
;MTGVLLPVLAITALFSPRSDAVTPTVCEAILVRTGEHGLGTTLSRVDLPSGGETVLRAVPYEMNALGYVPSQDLVYGIGAHGHVLRIDRSGGVADLGYPAGVPRDDLELATAGAVVNGALVVRLDDRLFTIDVTPSSRTYLSVTRVVRMRPEADGLDDFAVDPVDGLLYGVDSAHGAPVVVSVDPSSGAVRIVAVPAGLPHGSSFGSAVIDSARTLYVLNNNDGHQSRLYAIPRGGAAQLLSSAAPVASSDAAGCLSTPKPPPPPPPPPPPPPTTTTTVPPPVVTTPPPLPPTPAPVVVPPPPAPQRPVVNPPPPTTKHAQPLATPAVKPVDNEERTRQRRWALTAVILLVGGGAATHAAARARPR
;
A
#
# COMPACT_ATOMS: atom_id res chain seq x y z
N MET A 1 -65.49 -41.21 17.42
CA MET A 1 -65.08 -39.95 18.05
C MET A 1 -64.38 -40.29 19.35
N THR A 2 -63.06 -40.07 19.44
CA THR A 2 -62.25 -39.83 20.66
C THR A 2 -60.79 -39.87 20.23
N GLY A 3 -60.24 -38.71 19.86
CA GLY A 3 -58.81 -38.53 19.61
C GLY A 3 -58.11 -38.12 20.90
N VAL A 4 -57.06 -38.85 21.26
CA VAL A 4 -56.20 -38.55 22.41
C VAL A 4 -55.12 -37.57 21.95
N LEU A 5 -55.15 -36.34 22.49
CA LEU A 5 -54.13 -35.31 22.30
C LEU A 5 -53.05 -35.47 23.37
N LEU A 6 -51.82 -35.77 22.95
CA LEU A 6 -50.62 -35.67 23.79
C LEU A 6 -50.08 -34.23 23.72
N PRO A 7 -49.72 -33.60 24.86
CA PRO A 7 -49.03 -32.32 24.85
C PRO A 7 -47.53 -32.54 24.58
N VAL A 8 -47.03 -31.92 23.51
CA VAL A 8 -45.58 -31.78 23.26
C VAL A 8 -45.08 -30.63 24.13
N LEU A 9 -44.25 -30.96 25.12
CA LEU A 9 -43.57 -29.98 25.96
C LEU A 9 -42.36 -29.43 25.20
N ALA A 10 -42.46 -28.20 24.69
CA ALA A 10 -41.35 -27.50 24.04
C ALA A 10 -40.41 -26.93 25.12
N ILE A 11 -39.23 -27.50 25.27
CA ILE A 11 -38.16 -26.95 26.11
C ILE A 11 -37.46 -25.85 25.31
N THR A 12 -37.80 -24.59 25.58
CA THR A 12 -37.08 -23.42 25.08
C THR A 12 -35.80 -23.24 25.88
N ALA A 13 -34.69 -23.79 25.39
CA ALA A 13 -33.36 -23.46 25.91
C ALA A 13 -33.02 -22.01 25.50
N LEU A 14 -33.08 -21.09 26.46
CA LEU A 14 -32.56 -19.73 26.34
C LEU A 14 -31.03 -19.79 26.24
N PHE A 15 -30.51 -19.95 25.03
CA PHE A 15 -29.11 -19.65 24.74
C PHE A 15 -28.97 -18.14 24.63
N SER A 16 -28.57 -17.49 25.71
CA SER A 16 -28.01 -16.14 25.62
C SER A 16 -26.72 -16.25 24.80
N PRO A 17 -26.58 -15.54 23.66
CA PRO A 17 -25.28 -15.45 23.01
C PRO A 17 -24.33 -14.79 23.99
N ARG A 18 -23.29 -15.53 24.40
CA ARG A 18 -22.11 -14.94 25.02
C ARG A 18 -21.48 -14.07 23.92
N SER A 19 -21.71 -12.77 23.98
CA SER A 19 -20.87 -11.82 23.26
C SER A 19 -19.50 -11.87 23.92
N ASP A 20 -18.65 -12.80 23.48
CA ASP A 20 -17.23 -12.67 23.73
C ASP A 20 -16.83 -11.35 23.08
N ALA A 21 -16.44 -10.38 23.91
CA ALA A 21 -15.89 -9.12 23.44
C ALA A 21 -14.59 -9.47 22.69
N VAL A 22 -14.70 -9.65 21.37
CA VAL A 22 -13.54 -9.79 20.48
C VAL A 22 -12.74 -8.51 20.68
N THR A 23 -11.56 -8.65 21.28
CA THR A 23 -10.62 -7.53 21.34
C THR A 23 -10.35 -7.14 19.89
N PRO A 24 -10.57 -5.87 19.48
CA PRO A 24 -10.38 -5.50 18.10
C PRO A 24 -8.94 -5.82 17.71
N THR A 25 -8.78 -6.64 16.68
CA THR A 25 -7.47 -6.88 16.08
C THR A 25 -6.95 -5.54 15.57
N VAL A 26 -5.90 -5.02 16.20
CA VAL A 26 -5.26 -3.79 15.72
C VAL A 26 -4.38 -4.17 14.54
N CYS A 27 -4.68 -3.62 13.37
CA CYS A 27 -3.89 -3.78 12.17
C CYS A 27 -3.31 -2.42 11.76
N GLU A 28 -1.99 -2.31 11.81
CA GLU A 28 -1.26 -1.17 11.27
C GLU A 28 -0.99 -1.42 9.79
N ALA A 29 -1.27 -0.46 8.92
CA ALA A 29 -1.00 -0.54 7.49
C ALA A 29 -0.22 0.68 6.99
N ILE A 30 0.59 0.48 5.95
CA ILE A 30 1.11 1.58 5.13
C ILE A 30 0.12 1.81 4.00
N LEU A 31 -0.48 3.00 3.97
CA LEU A 31 -1.38 3.47 2.93
C LEU A 31 -0.65 4.50 2.07
N VAL A 32 -0.82 4.39 0.76
CA VAL A 32 -0.33 5.38 -0.19
C VAL A 32 -1.50 5.99 -0.94
N ARG A 33 -1.44 7.30 -1.16
CA ARG A 33 -2.48 8.06 -1.85
C ARG A 33 -1.87 9.06 -2.82
N THR A 34 -2.34 9.01 -4.06
CA THR A 34 -1.98 9.96 -5.11
C THR A 34 -3.16 10.91 -5.33
N GLY A 35 -2.92 12.22 -5.21
CA GLY A 35 -3.98 13.23 -5.34
C GLY A 35 -4.61 13.29 -6.75
N GLU A 36 -5.73 14.01 -6.90
CA GLU A 36 -6.55 14.12 -8.14
C GLU A 36 -5.79 14.60 -9.41
N HIS A 37 -4.54 15.01 -9.31
CA HIS A 37 -3.72 15.42 -10.46
C HIS A 37 -2.48 14.54 -10.72
N GLY A 38 -2.36 13.39 -10.04
CA GLY A 38 -1.23 12.46 -10.23
C GLY A 38 0.12 12.99 -9.69
N LEU A 39 0.14 14.18 -9.10
CA LEU A 39 1.37 14.81 -8.63
C LEU A 39 1.66 14.41 -7.19
N GLY A 40 2.58 13.46 -7.06
CA GLY A 40 3.13 13.03 -5.78
C GLY A 40 2.21 12.10 -5.00
N THR A 41 2.84 11.27 -4.18
CA THR A 41 2.18 10.28 -3.34
C THR A 41 2.43 10.60 -1.88
N THR A 42 1.37 10.58 -1.07
CA THR A 42 1.47 10.65 0.39
C THR A 42 1.51 9.24 0.94
N LEU A 43 2.53 8.94 1.75
CA LEU A 43 2.65 7.74 2.55
C LEU A 43 2.12 8.06 3.94
N SER A 44 1.20 7.23 4.42
CA SER A 44 0.61 7.33 5.74
C SER A 44 0.64 5.99 6.43
N ARG A 45 0.72 6.01 7.76
CA ARG A 45 0.35 4.88 8.61
C ARG A 45 -1.15 4.97 8.90
N VAL A 46 -1.85 3.86 8.78
CA VAL A 46 -3.27 3.73 9.12
C VAL A 46 -3.47 2.68 10.20
N ASP A 47 -4.22 3.05 11.24
CA ASP A 47 -4.64 2.16 12.32
C ASP A 47 -6.05 1.62 12.01
N LEU A 48 -6.19 0.30 11.88
CA LEU A 48 -7.45 -0.39 11.67
C LEU A 48 -7.88 -1.10 12.97
N PRO A 49 -9.18 -1.12 13.32
CA PRO A 49 -10.32 -0.65 12.51
C PRO A 49 -10.68 0.84 12.67
N SER A 50 -9.90 1.64 13.41
CA SER A 50 -10.30 3.03 13.70
C SER A 50 -10.29 3.95 12.47
N GLY A 51 -9.53 3.59 11.44
CA GLY A 51 -9.30 4.44 10.27
C GLY A 51 -8.44 5.65 10.58
N GLY A 52 -7.78 5.67 11.75
CA GLY A 52 -6.88 6.74 12.15
C GLY A 52 -5.65 6.77 11.26
N GLU A 53 -5.31 7.94 10.74
CA GLU A 53 -4.22 8.10 9.76
C GLU A 53 -3.16 9.07 10.27
N THR A 54 -1.89 8.69 10.14
CA THR A 54 -0.72 9.53 10.43
C THR A 54 0.14 9.63 9.19
N VAL A 55 0.28 10.83 8.63
CA VAL A 55 1.17 11.07 7.49
C VAL A 55 2.62 10.83 7.91
N LEU A 56 3.33 9.99 7.15
CA LEU A 56 4.75 9.72 7.34
C LEU A 56 5.60 10.63 6.47
N ARG A 57 5.25 10.73 5.17
CA ARG A 57 6.04 11.46 4.16
C ARG A 57 5.23 11.68 2.88
N ALA A 58 5.61 12.70 2.10
CA ALA A 58 5.26 12.81 0.69
C ALA A 58 6.47 12.49 -0.21
N VAL A 59 6.23 11.82 -1.34
CA VAL A 59 7.24 11.51 -2.38
C VAL A 59 6.77 12.05 -3.74
N PRO A 60 7.68 12.47 -4.64
CA PRO A 60 7.32 13.14 -5.89
C PRO A 60 7.02 12.17 -7.05
N TYR A 61 6.67 10.92 -6.75
CA TYR A 61 6.39 9.89 -7.74
C TYR A 61 5.26 8.97 -7.28
N GLU A 62 4.64 8.28 -8.23
CA GLU A 62 3.61 7.26 -7.96
C GLU A 62 4.24 5.98 -7.41
N MET A 63 3.48 5.30 -6.56
CA MET A 63 3.81 3.98 -6.02
C MET A 63 2.52 3.18 -5.90
N ASN A 64 2.62 1.92 -6.24
CA ASN A 64 1.51 0.98 -6.27
C ASN A 64 2.07 -0.45 -6.11
N ALA A 65 1.20 -1.44 -6.23
CA ALA A 65 1.47 -2.85 -6.01
C ALA A 65 2.27 -3.15 -4.73
N LEU A 66 1.82 -2.62 -3.58
CA LEU A 66 2.47 -2.75 -2.29
C LEU A 66 2.20 -4.11 -1.63
N GLY A 67 3.19 -4.67 -0.94
CA GLY A 67 3.02 -5.86 -0.11
C GLY A 67 3.99 -5.92 1.05
N TYR A 68 3.52 -6.33 2.22
CA TYR A 68 4.32 -6.40 3.45
C TYR A 68 4.99 -7.77 3.63
N VAL A 69 6.29 -7.79 3.90
CA VAL A 69 7.08 -9.00 4.21
C VAL A 69 7.39 -9.05 5.71
N PRO A 70 6.65 -9.84 6.52
CA PRO A 70 6.79 -9.83 7.99
C PRO A 70 8.18 -10.23 8.49
N SER A 71 8.85 -11.17 7.80
CA SER A 71 10.18 -11.65 8.19
C SER A 71 11.28 -10.59 8.04
N GLN A 72 11.03 -9.56 7.23
CA GLN A 72 11.97 -8.47 6.97
C GLN A 72 11.53 -7.16 7.63
N ASP A 73 10.28 -7.09 8.10
CA ASP A 73 9.61 -5.88 8.53
C ASP A 73 9.66 -4.73 7.49
N LEU A 74 9.41 -5.08 6.24
CA LEU A 74 9.51 -4.17 5.10
C LEU A 74 8.30 -4.33 4.18
N VAL A 75 7.85 -3.21 3.63
CA VAL A 75 6.92 -3.18 2.51
C VAL A 75 7.72 -3.12 1.22
N TYR A 76 7.34 -3.91 0.23
CA TYR A 76 7.84 -3.83 -1.13
C TYR A 76 6.75 -3.32 -2.05
N GLY A 77 7.11 -2.69 -3.15
CA GLY A 77 6.16 -2.13 -4.08
C GLY A 77 6.75 -1.87 -5.45
N ILE A 78 5.94 -1.32 -6.33
CA ILE A 78 6.35 -0.83 -7.64
C ILE A 78 6.22 0.69 -7.67
N GLY A 79 7.30 1.37 -8.03
CA GLY A 79 7.37 2.82 -8.21
C GLY A 79 7.27 3.24 -9.67
N ALA A 80 7.58 4.52 -9.91
CA ALA A 80 7.74 5.06 -11.25
C ALA A 80 8.63 4.18 -12.13
N HIS A 81 8.27 4.08 -13.42
CA HIS A 81 9.02 3.30 -14.40
C HIS A 81 9.13 1.80 -14.06
N GLY A 82 8.27 1.26 -13.19
CA GLY A 82 8.29 -0.17 -12.86
C GLY A 82 9.46 -0.60 -11.97
N HIS A 83 10.09 0.34 -11.27
CA HIS A 83 11.14 0.04 -10.29
C HIS A 83 10.57 -0.66 -9.06
N VAL A 84 11.28 -1.64 -8.51
CA VAL A 84 10.94 -2.21 -7.21
C VAL A 84 11.36 -1.22 -6.12
N LEU A 85 10.43 -0.86 -5.26
CA LEU A 85 10.67 -0.04 -4.08
C LEU A 85 10.67 -0.90 -2.82
N ARG A 86 11.41 -0.43 -1.81
CA ARG A 86 11.36 -0.94 -0.45
C ARG A 86 11.04 0.20 0.50
N ILE A 87 10.06 0.00 1.38
CA ILE A 87 9.55 0.99 2.32
C ILE A 87 9.66 0.40 3.73
N ASP A 88 10.33 1.12 4.63
CA ASP A 88 10.36 0.78 6.05
C ASP A 88 9.15 1.35 6.80
N ARG A 89 8.95 0.88 8.04
CA ARG A 89 7.83 1.29 8.89
C ARG A 89 7.77 2.79 9.19
N SER A 90 8.89 3.51 9.10
CA SER A 90 8.95 4.96 9.28
C SER A 90 8.60 5.74 8.00
N GLY A 91 8.35 5.05 6.89
CA GLY A 91 8.13 5.64 5.57
C GLY A 91 9.42 5.96 4.82
N GLY A 92 10.56 5.39 5.24
CA GLY A 92 11.81 5.47 4.50
C GLY A 92 11.74 4.62 3.24
N VAL A 93 11.93 5.26 2.07
CA VAL A 93 11.83 4.60 0.75
C VAL A 93 13.22 4.41 0.15
N ALA A 94 13.51 3.20 -0.31
CA ALA A 94 14.69 2.86 -1.09
C ALA A 94 14.26 2.31 -2.46
N ASP A 95 14.80 2.89 -3.52
CA ASP A 95 14.66 2.38 -4.89
C ASP A 95 15.67 1.24 -5.11
N LEU A 96 15.16 0.08 -5.53
CA LEU A 96 15.95 -1.13 -5.79
C LEU A 96 16.18 -1.39 -7.30
N GLY A 97 15.65 -0.51 -8.16
CA GLY A 97 15.76 -0.60 -9.61
C GLY A 97 14.80 -1.59 -10.24
N TYR A 98 15.05 -1.91 -11.52
CA TYR A 98 14.22 -2.80 -12.31
C TYR A 98 14.30 -4.26 -11.84
N PRO A 99 13.17 -4.97 -11.78
CA PRO A 99 13.21 -6.41 -11.61
C PRO A 99 13.75 -7.09 -12.87
N ALA A 100 14.57 -8.13 -12.71
CA ALA A 100 15.03 -8.96 -13.82
C ALA A 100 13.90 -9.90 -14.32
N GLY A 101 14.01 -10.35 -15.57
CA GLY A 101 13.06 -11.31 -16.15
C GLY A 101 11.85 -10.69 -16.87
N VAL A 102 11.75 -9.36 -16.88
CA VAL A 102 10.77 -8.59 -17.66
C VAL A 102 11.45 -7.41 -18.38
N PRO A 103 10.87 -6.87 -19.47
CA PRO A 103 11.33 -5.63 -20.06
C PRO A 103 11.34 -4.48 -19.04
N ARG A 104 12.20 -3.48 -19.28
CA ARG A 104 12.16 -2.24 -18.47
C ARG A 104 10.79 -1.58 -18.65
N ASP A 105 10.33 -0.95 -17.58
CA ASP A 105 9.06 -0.23 -17.50
C ASP A 105 7.79 -1.10 -17.66
N ASP A 106 7.92 -2.43 -17.87
CA ASP A 106 6.77 -3.31 -18.10
C ASP A 106 5.80 -3.34 -16.92
N LEU A 107 6.31 -3.10 -15.69
CA LEU A 107 5.49 -3.06 -14.47
C LEU A 107 5.05 -1.65 -14.06
N GLU A 108 5.33 -0.59 -14.84
CA GLU A 108 4.99 0.79 -14.47
C GLU A 108 3.50 1.01 -14.18
N LEU A 109 2.62 0.21 -14.79
CA LEU A 109 1.17 0.29 -14.63
C LEU A 109 0.61 -0.79 -13.70
N ALA A 110 1.46 -1.41 -12.88
CA ALA A 110 1.00 -2.37 -11.90
C ALA A 110 0.01 -1.72 -10.91
N THR A 111 -1.10 -2.41 -10.62
CA THR A 111 -2.20 -1.81 -9.84
C THR A 111 -2.37 -2.42 -8.45
N ALA A 112 -1.89 -3.64 -8.22
CA ALA A 112 -2.15 -4.40 -7.00
C ALA A 112 -0.92 -5.18 -6.58
N GLY A 113 -0.75 -5.32 -5.26
CA GLY A 113 0.38 -6.01 -4.67
C GLY A 113 0.00 -6.77 -3.43
N ALA A 114 0.65 -7.89 -3.20
CA ALA A 114 0.62 -8.57 -1.90
C ALA A 114 1.82 -9.50 -1.79
N VAL A 115 2.21 -9.84 -0.56
CA VAL A 115 3.28 -10.81 -0.35
C VAL A 115 2.69 -12.18 -0.07
N VAL A 116 3.06 -13.15 -0.89
CA VAL A 116 2.67 -14.56 -0.75
C VAL A 116 3.94 -15.38 -0.60
N ASN A 117 4.06 -16.14 0.49
CA ASN A 117 5.23 -16.98 0.79
C ASN A 117 6.58 -16.22 0.73
N GLY A 118 6.60 -14.94 1.13
CA GLY A 118 7.79 -14.11 1.13
C GLY A 118 8.21 -13.55 -0.23
N ALA A 119 7.41 -13.75 -1.28
CA ALA A 119 7.58 -13.13 -2.59
C ALA A 119 6.49 -12.07 -2.84
N LEU A 120 6.84 -10.97 -3.51
CA LEU A 120 5.88 -9.96 -3.91
C LEU A 120 5.12 -10.45 -5.16
N VAL A 121 3.80 -10.55 -5.06
CA VAL A 121 2.89 -10.84 -6.18
C VAL A 121 2.30 -9.52 -6.64
N VAL A 122 2.55 -9.17 -7.90
CA VAL A 122 2.17 -7.90 -8.54
C VAL A 122 1.16 -8.16 -9.64
N ARG A 123 0.05 -7.42 -9.65
CA ARG A 123 -0.90 -7.43 -10.76
C ARG A 123 -0.55 -6.38 -11.80
N LEU A 124 -0.55 -6.79 -13.06
CA LEU A 124 -0.60 -5.90 -14.21
C LEU A 124 -1.57 -6.51 -15.23
N ASP A 125 -2.62 -5.76 -15.54
CA ASP A 125 -3.75 -6.23 -16.34
C ASP A 125 -4.33 -7.55 -15.78
N ASP A 126 -4.38 -8.60 -16.60
CA ASP A 126 -4.84 -9.94 -16.24
C ASP A 126 -3.70 -10.88 -15.81
N ARG A 127 -2.52 -10.35 -15.49
CA ARG A 127 -1.34 -11.14 -15.11
C ARG A 127 -0.89 -10.85 -13.68
N LEU A 128 -0.48 -11.92 -13.00
CA LEU A 128 0.22 -11.89 -11.72
C LEU A 128 1.69 -12.22 -11.94
N PHE A 129 2.57 -11.30 -11.56
CA PHE A 129 4.02 -11.44 -11.58
C PHE A 129 4.52 -11.72 -10.17
N THR A 130 5.26 -12.81 -9.97
CA THR A 130 5.89 -13.11 -8.67
C THR A 130 7.34 -12.66 -8.69
N ILE A 131 7.69 -11.67 -7.87
CA ILE A 131 9.03 -11.12 -7.70
C ILE A 131 9.62 -11.64 -6.40
N ASP A 132 10.80 -12.24 -6.47
CA ASP A 132 11.54 -12.66 -5.29
C ASP A 132 12.15 -11.45 -4.58
N VAL A 133 11.75 -11.21 -3.34
CA VAL A 133 12.22 -10.10 -2.51
C VAL A 133 13.07 -10.57 -1.34
N THR A 134 13.59 -11.80 -1.37
CA THR A 134 14.47 -12.36 -0.33
C THR A 134 15.93 -11.97 -0.60
N PRO A 135 16.59 -11.13 0.22
CA PRO A 135 17.93 -10.60 -0.10
C PRO A 135 19.03 -11.66 -0.22
N SER A 136 18.88 -12.80 0.45
CA SER A 136 19.83 -13.91 0.38
C SER A 136 19.59 -14.85 -0.81
N SER A 137 18.52 -14.65 -1.57
CA SER A 137 18.18 -15.49 -2.70
C SER A 137 19.02 -15.17 -3.93
N ARG A 138 19.30 -16.20 -4.74
CA ARG A 138 19.99 -16.05 -6.03
C ARG A 138 19.15 -15.34 -7.08
N THR A 139 17.83 -15.31 -6.89
CA THR A 139 16.85 -14.65 -7.77
C THR A 139 16.33 -13.35 -7.17
N TYR A 140 17.00 -12.78 -6.17
CA TYR A 140 16.60 -11.52 -5.55
C TYR A 140 16.35 -10.45 -6.63
N LEU A 141 15.17 -9.81 -6.56
CA LEU A 141 14.64 -8.84 -7.52
C LEU A 141 14.48 -9.40 -8.93
N SER A 142 14.13 -10.68 -9.07
CA SER A 142 13.77 -11.29 -10.35
C SER A 142 12.31 -11.74 -10.35
N VAL A 143 11.64 -11.57 -11.48
CA VAL A 143 10.36 -12.23 -11.76
C VAL A 143 10.61 -13.73 -11.91
N THR A 144 10.03 -14.51 -11.03
CA THR A 144 10.18 -15.97 -10.95
C THR A 144 9.00 -16.73 -11.52
N ARG A 145 7.83 -16.08 -11.62
CA ARG A 145 6.60 -16.68 -12.14
C ARG A 145 5.70 -15.61 -12.75
N VAL A 146 4.98 -15.97 -13.80
CA VAL A 146 3.88 -15.18 -14.36
C VAL A 146 2.66 -16.09 -14.54
N VAL A 147 1.50 -15.65 -14.05
CA VAL A 147 0.24 -16.40 -14.11
C VAL A 147 -0.86 -15.50 -14.65
N ARG A 148 -1.72 -16.02 -15.54
CA ARG A 148 -2.87 -15.27 -16.05
C ARG A 148 -4.10 -15.52 -15.19
N MET A 149 -4.76 -14.47 -14.76
CA MET A 149 -6.02 -14.48 -14.01
C MET A 149 -7.19 -14.93 -14.90
N ARG A 150 -8.03 -15.83 -14.39
CA ARG A 150 -9.20 -16.38 -15.11
C ARG A 150 -10.35 -16.74 -14.16
N PRO A 151 -11.60 -16.34 -14.45
CA PRO A 151 -11.97 -15.34 -15.47
C PRO A 151 -11.30 -13.98 -15.20
N GLU A 152 -11.37 -13.08 -16.17
CA GLU A 152 -10.87 -11.70 -16.01
C GLU A 152 -11.65 -10.98 -14.89
N ALA A 153 -10.97 -10.08 -14.19
CA ALA A 153 -11.48 -9.28 -13.08
C ALA A 153 -11.03 -7.82 -13.30
N ASP A 154 -11.60 -7.20 -14.33
CA ASP A 154 -11.12 -5.93 -14.85
C ASP A 154 -11.25 -4.77 -13.85
N GLY A 155 -12.16 -4.90 -12.88
CA GLY A 155 -12.38 -3.91 -11.83
C GLY A 155 -11.77 -4.26 -10.49
N LEU A 156 -10.94 -5.32 -10.42
CA LEU A 156 -10.13 -5.61 -9.25
C LEU A 156 -8.87 -4.75 -9.29
N ASP A 157 -8.91 -3.58 -8.66
CA ASP A 157 -7.78 -2.65 -8.71
C ASP A 157 -6.68 -3.01 -7.73
N ASP A 158 -7.02 -3.44 -6.50
CA ASP A 158 -6.08 -3.92 -5.49
C ASP A 158 -6.56 -5.20 -4.75
N PHE A 159 -5.64 -5.91 -4.07
CA PHE A 159 -5.94 -7.08 -3.25
C PHE A 159 -5.00 -7.23 -2.04
N ALA A 160 -5.44 -7.97 -1.03
CA ALA A 160 -4.62 -8.39 0.10
C ALA A 160 -4.60 -9.92 0.24
N VAL A 161 -3.49 -10.44 0.75
CA VAL A 161 -3.38 -11.88 1.07
C VAL A 161 -4.18 -12.20 2.34
N ASP A 162 -5.02 -13.23 2.29
CA ASP A 162 -5.58 -13.81 3.51
C ASP A 162 -4.53 -14.72 4.15
N PRO A 163 -4.12 -14.45 5.41
CA PRO A 163 -3.04 -15.20 6.05
C PRO A 163 -3.40 -16.66 6.35
N VAL A 164 -4.68 -17.06 6.25
CA VAL A 164 -5.16 -18.41 6.58
C VAL A 164 -5.12 -19.34 5.37
N ASP A 165 -5.57 -18.90 4.21
CA ASP A 165 -5.64 -19.74 3.00
C ASP A 165 -4.64 -19.33 1.90
N GLY A 166 -3.97 -18.19 2.04
CA GLY A 166 -2.96 -17.70 1.10
C GLY A 166 -3.53 -17.22 -0.24
N LEU A 167 -4.86 -17.08 -0.35
CA LEU A 167 -5.50 -16.48 -1.51
C LEU A 167 -5.49 -14.95 -1.39
N LEU A 168 -5.55 -14.28 -2.53
CA LEU A 168 -5.65 -12.83 -2.61
C LEU A 168 -7.13 -12.45 -2.62
N TYR A 169 -7.54 -11.43 -1.87
CA TYR A 169 -8.91 -10.92 -1.86
C TYR A 169 -8.94 -9.42 -2.09
N GLY A 170 -9.89 -8.98 -2.89
CA GLY A 170 -10.18 -7.56 -3.13
C GLY A 170 -11.58 -7.38 -3.67
N VAL A 171 -11.92 -6.15 -4.03
CA VAL A 171 -13.24 -5.81 -4.57
C VAL A 171 -13.13 -5.58 -6.07
N ASP A 172 -13.91 -6.33 -6.84
CA ASP A 172 -14.12 -6.07 -8.26
C ASP A 172 -15.38 -5.22 -8.43
N SER A 173 -15.20 -4.03 -9.03
CA SER A 173 -16.27 -3.06 -9.28
C SER A 173 -16.52 -2.79 -10.77
N ALA A 174 -16.00 -3.60 -11.70
CA ALA A 174 -16.18 -3.34 -13.13
C ALA A 174 -17.61 -3.61 -13.63
N HIS A 175 -18.33 -4.53 -12.99
CA HIS A 175 -19.58 -5.05 -13.52
C HIS A 175 -20.72 -5.00 -12.48
N GLY A 176 -21.48 -3.91 -12.48
CA GLY A 176 -22.70 -3.79 -11.69
C GLY A 176 -22.44 -3.53 -10.21
N ALA A 177 -22.94 -4.41 -9.33
CA ALA A 177 -22.71 -4.30 -7.90
C ALA A 177 -21.29 -4.75 -7.56
N PRO A 178 -20.53 -4.00 -6.73
CA PRO A 178 -19.20 -4.43 -6.30
C PRO A 178 -19.26 -5.80 -5.62
N VAL A 179 -18.34 -6.68 -6.00
CA VAL A 179 -18.24 -8.03 -5.46
C VAL A 179 -16.87 -8.24 -4.84
N VAL A 180 -16.81 -9.01 -3.76
CA VAL A 180 -15.52 -9.49 -3.24
C VAL A 180 -15.14 -10.71 -4.04
N VAL A 181 -13.94 -10.69 -4.60
CA VAL A 181 -13.34 -11.81 -5.33
C VAL A 181 -12.15 -12.37 -4.56
N SER A 182 -11.89 -13.66 -4.76
CA SER A 182 -10.63 -14.30 -4.40
C SER A 182 -9.83 -14.62 -5.67
N VAL A 183 -8.51 -14.50 -5.61
CA VAL A 183 -7.59 -14.92 -6.67
C VAL A 183 -6.56 -15.90 -6.09
N ASP A 184 -6.43 -17.06 -6.73
CA ASP A 184 -5.32 -17.99 -6.44
C ASP A 184 -4.04 -17.47 -7.11
N PRO A 185 -3.00 -17.06 -6.35
CA PRO A 185 -1.78 -16.50 -6.93
C PRO A 185 -0.96 -17.54 -7.71
N SER A 186 -1.20 -18.83 -7.49
CA SER A 186 -0.52 -19.91 -8.19
C SER A 186 -1.20 -20.26 -9.51
N SER A 187 -2.53 -20.35 -9.54
CA SER A 187 -3.26 -20.78 -10.74
C SER A 187 -3.89 -19.63 -11.52
N GLY A 188 -4.02 -18.45 -10.90
CA GLY A 188 -4.76 -17.31 -11.43
C GLY A 188 -6.27 -17.48 -11.32
N ALA A 189 -6.77 -18.49 -10.61
CA ALA A 189 -8.21 -18.74 -10.56
C ALA A 189 -8.92 -17.63 -9.78
N VAL A 190 -9.84 -16.93 -10.43
CA VAL A 190 -10.68 -15.89 -9.84
C VAL A 190 -12.03 -16.47 -9.47
N ARG A 191 -12.55 -16.15 -8.28
CA ARG A 191 -13.88 -16.57 -7.83
C ARG A 191 -14.57 -15.42 -7.09
N ILE A 192 -15.84 -15.19 -7.40
CA ILE A 192 -16.69 -14.34 -6.56
C ILE A 192 -16.94 -15.10 -5.26
N VAL A 193 -16.67 -14.45 -4.12
CA VAL A 193 -16.86 -15.04 -2.78
C VAL A 193 -17.95 -14.35 -1.98
N ALA A 194 -18.27 -13.09 -2.27
CA ALA A 194 -19.36 -12.37 -1.62
C ALA A 194 -19.86 -11.19 -2.46
N VAL A 195 -21.09 -10.77 -2.18
CA VAL A 195 -21.69 -9.52 -2.70
C VAL A 195 -22.13 -8.70 -1.48
N PRO A 196 -21.20 -7.98 -0.83
CA PRO A 196 -21.50 -7.26 0.40
C PRO A 196 -22.44 -6.07 0.12
N ALA A 197 -23.49 -5.95 0.92
CA ALA A 197 -24.31 -4.74 0.92
C ALA A 197 -23.49 -3.55 1.47
N GLY A 198 -23.80 -2.33 1.01
CA GLY A 198 -23.24 -1.09 1.54
C GLY A 198 -21.99 -0.56 0.82
N LEU A 199 -21.45 -1.29 -0.16
CA LEU A 199 -20.38 -0.76 -1.02
C LEU A 199 -20.95 0.14 -2.14
N PRO A 200 -20.30 1.27 -2.44
CA PRO A 200 -20.72 2.16 -3.51
C PRO A 200 -20.38 1.63 -4.90
N HIS A 201 -21.13 2.08 -5.90
CA HIS A 201 -20.90 1.73 -7.30
C HIS A 201 -19.99 2.74 -8.01
N GLY A 202 -19.37 2.33 -9.11
CA GLY A 202 -18.84 3.25 -10.13
C GLY A 202 -17.50 3.90 -9.82
N SER A 203 -16.78 3.43 -8.79
CA SER A 203 -15.43 3.90 -8.43
C SER A 203 -14.54 2.75 -8.01
N SER A 204 -13.23 2.93 -8.18
CA SER A 204 -12.21 1.94 -7.89
C SER A 204 -11.99 1.74 -6.39
N PHE A 205 -11.73 0.50 -6.01
CA PHE A 205 -11.24 0.14 -4.67
C PHE A 205 -9.72 -0.05 -4.74
N GLY A 206 -9.00 1.06 -4.59
CA GLY A 206 -7.56 1.12 -4.84
C GLY A 206 -6.69 0.57 -3.71
N SER A 207 -7.22 0.36 -2.50
CA SER A 207 -6.45 -0.26 -1.41
C SER A 207 -7.21 -1.41 -0.79
N ALA A 208 -6.49 -2.47 -0.43
CA ALA A 208 -7.01 -3.63 0.29
C ALA A 208 -6.04 -4.08 1.40
N VAL A 209 -6.58 -4.41 2.57
CA VAL A 209 -5.83 -5.00 3.70
C VAL A 209 -6.69 -6.05 4.39
N ILE A 210 -6.10 -7.15 4.85
CA ILE A 210 -6.82 -8.17 5.63
C ILE A 210 -6.17 -8.33 7.01
N ASP A 211 -6.97 -8.17 8.06
CA ASP A 211 -6.51 -8.41 9.44
C ASP A 211 -6.51 -9.89 9.84
N SER A 212 -6.00 -10.20 11.03
CA SER A 212 -5.99 -11.58 11.53
C SER A 212 -7.39 -12.11 11.89
N ALA A 213 -8.42 -11.24 11.97
CA ALA A 213 -9.82 -11.65 12.06
C ALA A 213 -10.45 -11.92 10.68
N ARG A 214 -9.65 -11.83 9.61
CA ARG A 214 -10.04 -11.99 8.20
C ARG A 214 -11.04 -10.94 7.73
N THR A 215 -11.09 -9.78 8.38
CA THR A 215 -11.84 -8.61 7.92
C THR A 215 -11.08 -7.97 6.76
N LEU A 216 -11.75 -7.81 5.62
CA LEU A 216 -11.19 -7.11 4.47
C LEU A 216 -11.50 -5.62 4.61
N TYR A 217 -10.45 -4.79 4.69
CA TYR A 217 -10.54 -3.35 4.68
C TYR A 217 -10.23 -2.85 3.28
N VAL A 218 -11.10 -2.00 2.72
CA VAL A 218 -10.91 -1.45 1.37
C VAL A 218 -11.11 0.04 1.32
N LEU A 219 -10.29 0.73 0.54
CA LEU A 219 -10.46 2.16 0.25
C LEU A 219 -11.07 2.35 -1.14
N ASN A 220 -12.28 2.90 -1.19
CA ASN A 220 -12.83 3.45 -2.42
C ASN A 220 -12.19 4.81 -2.68
N ASN A 221 -11.66 5.02 -3.88
CA ASN A 221 -10.87 6.22 -4.20
C ASN A 221 -11.74 7.48 -4.33
N ASN A 222 -12.95 7.33 -4.86
CA ASN A 222 -13.80 8.46 -5.20
C ASN A 222 -15.28 8.06 -5.31
N ASP A 223 -15.96 7.96 -4.18
CA ASP A 223 -17.41 7.78 -4.09
C ASP A 223 -18.08 9.13 -3.83
N GLY A 224 -18.59 9.74 -4.89
CA GLY A 224 -19.27 11.03 -4.80
C GLY A 224 -18.35 12.16 -4.32
N HIS A 225 -17.12 12.25 -4.85
CA HIS A 225 -16.08 13.22 -4.48
C HIS A 225 -15.50 13.01 -3.07
N GLN A 226 -15.52 11.78 -2.57
CA GLN A 226 -14.88 11.42 -1.31
C GLN A 226 -14.19 10.07 -1.44
N SER A 227 -12.98 9.94 -0.91
CA SER A 227 -12.44 8.61 -0.64
C SER A 227 -13.11 8.05 0.62
N ARG A 228 -13.37 6.74 0.64
CA ARG A 228 -14.14 6.08 1.72
C ARG A 228 -13.54 4.73 2.09
N LEU A 229 -13.16 4.57 3.36
CA LEU A 229 -12.60 3.35 3.91
C LEU A 229 -13.71 2.48 4.49
N TYR A 230 -13.80 1.23 4.05
CA TYR A 230 -14.78 0.26 4.52
C TYR A 230 -14.12 -0.92 5.21
N ALA A 231 -14.80 -1.48 6.22
CA ALA A 231 -14.54 -2.82 6.74
C ALA A 231 -15.59 -3.79 6.20
N ILE A 232 -15.15 -4.96 5.74
CA ILE A 232 -16.00 -6.03 5.22
C ILE A 232 -15.68 -7.30 6.01
N PRO A 233 -16.41 -7.57 7.11
CA PRO A 233 -16.30 -8.83 7.83
C PRO A 233 -16.66 -10.01 6.93
N ARG A 234 -16.05 -11.18 7.15
CA ARG A 234 -16.40 -12.40 6.40
C ARG A 234 -17.90 -12.70 6.51
N GLY A 235 -18.59 -12.72 5.37
CA GLY A 235 -20.03 -12.98 5.28
C GLY A 235 -20.92 -11.83 5.79
N GLY A 236 -20.34 -10.68 6.13
CA GLY A 236 -21.05 -9.50 6.62
C GLY A 236 -21.30 -8.44 5.55
N ALA A 237 -22.05 -7.40 5.93
CA ALA A 237 -22.19 -6.17 5.14
C ALA A 237 -20.97 -5.26 5.34
N ALA A 238 -20.68 -4.42 4.35
CA ALA A 238 -19.64 -3.42 4.44
C ALA A 238 -20.03 -2.31 5.43
N GLN A 239 -19.06 -1.86 6.22
CA GLN A 239 -19.22 -0.79 7.21
C GLN A 239 -18.28 0.35 6.86
N LEU A 240 -18.81 1.55 6.65
CA LEU A 240 -18.00 2.75 6.45
C LEU A 240 -17.28 3.10 7.76
N LEU A 241 -15.95 3.22 7.71
CA LEU A 241 -15.11 3.59 8.85
C LEU A 241 -14.74 5.07 8.82
N SER A 242 -14.32 5.57 7.66
CA SER A 242 -13.88 6.95 7.50
C SER A 242 -14.04 7.44 6.06
N SER A 243 -14.04 8.76 5.90
CA SER A 243 -14.06 9.44 4.61
C SER A 243 -13.01 10.55 4.57
N ALA A 244 -12.45 10.81 3.40
CA ALA A 244 -11.48 11.88 3.18
C ALA A 244 -11.67 12.52 1.78
N ALA A 245 -10.79 13.47 1.44
CA ALA A 245 -10.73 14.01 0.09
C ALA A 245 -10.56 12.88 -0.94
N PRO A 246 -11.11 13.03 -2.16
CA PRO A 246 -10.96 12.05 -3.21
C PRO A 246 -9.50 11.93 -3.63
N VAL A 247 -9.13 10.75 -4.11
CA VAL A 247 -7.77 10.45 -4.59
C VAL A 247 -7.86 9.85 -5.99
N ALA A 248 -6.86 10.11 -6.82
CA ALA A 248 -6.79 9.51 -8.15
C ALA A 248 -6.44 8.02 -8.07
N SER A 249 -5.53 7.69 -7.16
CA SER A 249 -5.09 6.33 -6.87
C SER A 249 -4.79 6.17 -5.39
N SER A 250 -4.89 4.94 -4.92
CA SER A 250 -4.40 4.52 -3.63
C SER A 250 -3.87 3.09 -3.72
N ASP A 251 -3.17 2.63 -2.69
CA ASP A 251 -2.75 1.25 -2.46
C ASP A 251 -2.36 1.09 -0.98
N ALA A 252 -2.43 -0.11 -0.41
CA ALA A 252 -1.98 -0.35 0.94
C ALA A 252 -1.30 -1.72 1.14
N ALA A 253 -0.23 -1.72 1.93
CA ALA A 253 0.36 -2.94 2.47
C ALA A 253 0.12 -2.99 3.97
N GLY A 254 -0.63 -4.00 4.41
CA GLY A 254 -1.21 -3.97 5.74
C GLY A 254 -0.90 -5.13 6.67
N CYS A 255 -1.31 -4.89 7.91
CA CYS A 255 -1.15 -5.70 9.11
C CYS A 255 0.30 -6.01 9.43
N LEU A 256 1.07 -4.92 9.49
CA LEU A 256 2.43 -4.90 9.95
C LEU A 256 2.51 -5.59 11.32
N SER A 257 3.55 -6.42 11.49
CA SER A 257 3.73 -7.14 12.75
C SER A 257 3.91 -6.15 13.90
N THR A 258 3.39 -6.45 15.08
CA THR A 258 3.65 -5.62 16.27
C THR A 258 5.17 -5.44 16.44
N PRO A 259 5.68 -4.21 16.67
CA PRO A 259 7.11 -4.01 16.87
C PRO A 259 7.61 -4.93 17.97
N LYS A 260 8.69 -5.68 17.71
CA LYS A 260 9.31 -6.49 18.77
C LYS A 260 9.74 -5.55 19.90
N PRO A 261 9.38 -5.82 21.17
CA PRO A 261 9.88 -5.04 22.29
C PRO A 261 11.41 -4.95 22.23
N PRO A 262 12.00 -3.79 22.57
CA PRO A 262 13.46 -3.69 22.62
C PRO A 262 14.00 -4.80 23.53
N PRO A 263 15.14 -5.42 23.18
CA PRO A 263 15.74 -6.43 24.04
C PRO A 263 15.97 -5.82 25.43
N PRO A 264 15.75 -6.58 26.52
CA PRO A 264 16.03 -6.10 27.86
C PRO A 264 17.49 -5.63 27.91
N PRO A 265 17.79 -4.55 28.66
CA PRO A 265 19.16 -4.11 28.83
C PRO A 265 20.02 -5.28 29.33
N PRO A 266 21.27 -5.43 28.85
CA PRO A 266 22.15 -6.48 29.34
C PRO A 266 22.25 -6.38 30.86
N PRO A 267 22.32 -7.52 31.58
CA PRO A 267 22.51 -7.49 33.01
C PRO A 267 23.77 -6.68 33.33
N PRO A 268 23.77 -5.88 34.41
CA PRO A 268 24.97 -5.16 34.81
C PRO A 268 26.12 -6.16 34.97
N PRO A 269 27.35 -5.80 34.55
CA PRO A 269 28.49 -6.67 34.72
C PRO A 269 28.61 -7.07 36.19
N PRO A 270 28.98 -8.33 36.49
CA PRO A 270 29.17 -8.76 37.87
C PRO A 270 30.18 -7.82 38.55
N PRO A 271 29.95 -7.45 39.82
CA PRO A 271 30.92 -6.64 40.55
C PRO A 271 32.28 -7.30 40.48
N PRO A 272 33.37 -6.54 40.29
CA PRO A 272 34.72 -7.09 40.29
C PRO A 272 34.92 -7.95 41.55
N PRO A 273 35.53 -9.14 41.45
CA PRO A 273 35.86 -9.92 42.63
C PRO A 273 36.64 -9.04 43.59
N THR A 274 36.15 -8.91 44.82
CA THR A 274 36.80 -8.15 45.88
C THR A 274 38.12 -8.85 46.19
N THR A 275 39.21 -8.42 45.56
CA THR A 275 40.55 -8.83 45.95
C THR A 275 40.79 -8.30 47.35
N THR A 276 40.91 -9.22 48.30
CA THR A 276 41.37 -8.92 49.65
C THR A 276 42.85 -8.55 49.55
N THR A 277 43.13 -7.30 49.18
CA THR A 277 44.50 -6.79 49.13
C THR A 277 44.98 -6.60 50.56
N THR A 278 45.94 -7.42 50.98
CA THR A 278 46.73 -7.24 52.19
C THR A 278 47.38 -5.86 52.13
N VAL A 279 46.99 -4.98 53.06
CA VAL A 279 47.48 -3.59 53.16
C VAL A 279 49.01 -3.58 53.33
N PRO A 280 49.79 -3.06 52.37
CA PRO A 280 51.20 -2.74 52.60
C PRO A 280 51.32 -1.48 53.45
N PRO A 281 52.41 -1.32 54.24
CA PRO A 281 52.63 -0.14 55.06
C PRO A 281 52.68 1.15 54.22
N PRO A 282 52.30 2.31 54.81
CA PRO A 282 52.12 3.55 54.08
C PRO A 282 53.47 4.06 53.55
N VAL A 283 53.57 4.17 52.23
CA VAL A 283 54.65 4.93 51.59
C VAL A 283 54.26 6.40 51.61
N VAL A 284 55.11 7.22 52.23
CA VAL A 284 55.04 8.68 52.19
C VAL A 284 55.42 9.12 50.78
N THR A 285 54.43 9.41 49.94
CA THR A 285 54.64 10.06 48.64
C THR A 285 54.36 11.55 48.74
N THR A 286 55.31 12.32 48.22
CA THR A 286 55.29 13.77 48.01
C THR A 286 54.10 14.22 47.16
N PRO A 287 53.58 15.46 47.37
CA PRO A 287 52.46 15.98 46.61
C PRO A 287 52.78 16.08 45.11
N PRO A 288 51.85 15.70 44.22
CA PRO A 288 52.00 15.90 42.79
C PRO A 288 51.99 17.40 42.43
N PRO A 289 52.72 17.81 41.39
CA PRO A 289 52.70 19.19 40.91
C PRO A 289 51.31 19.56 40.35
N LEU A 290 50.90 20.79 40.65
CA LEU A 290 49.64 21.39 40.19
C LEU A 290 49.52 21.32 38.65
N PRO A 291 48.34 20.97 38.10
CA PRO A 291 48.10 21.01 36.67
C PRO A 291 48.20 22.46 36.15
N PRO A 292 48.71 22.65 34.91
CA PRO A 292 48.81 23.97 34.31
C PRO A 292 47.43 24.57 34.06
N THR A 293 47.28 25.84 34.42
CA THR A 293 46.12 26.69 34.20
C THR A 293 45.71 26.69 32.71
N PRO A 294 44.45 26.39 32.36
CA PRO A 294 43.97 26.51 31.00
C PRO A 294 44.14 27.94 30.47
N ALA A 295 44.68 28.07 29.26
CA ALA A 295 44.76 29.35 28.57
C ALA A 295 43.36 29.93 28.33
N PRO A 296 43.17 31.26 28.44
CA PRO A 296 41.89 31.89 28.21
C PRO A 296 41.42 31.65 26.77
N VAL A 297 40.23 31.05 26.63
CA VAL A 297 39.54 30.91 25.35
C VAL A 297 39.14 32.32 24.89
N VAL A 298 39.75 32.79 23.80
CA VAL A 298 39.36 34.03 23.13
C VAL A 298 38.02 33.76 22.43
N VAL A 299 36.94 34.27 23.01
CA VAL A 299 35.62 34.27 22.39
C VAL A 299 35.65 35.25 21.21
N PRO A 300 35.35 34.81 19.97
CA PRO A 300 35.28 35.73 18.84
C PRO A 300 34.15 36.74 19.03
N PRO A 301 34.32 38.00 18.59
CA PRO A 301 33.30 39.03 18.74
C PRO A 301 32.02 38.66 17.98
N PRO A 302 30.84 39.08 18.47
CA PRO A 302 29.57 38.86 17.79
C PRO A 302 29.60 39.43 16.36
N PRO A 303 28.98 38.75 15.38
CA PRO A 303 28.81 39.30 14.04
C PRO A 303 28.09 40.64 14.11
N ALA A 304 28.64 41.66 13.42
CA ALA A 304 27.99 42.96 13.30
C ALA A 304 26.59 42.81 12.68
N PRO A 305 25.61 43.64 13.08
CA PRO A 305 24.28 43.65 12.46
C PRO A 305 24.41 43.86 10.95
N GLN A 306 23.98 42.88 10.16
CA GLN A 306 23.90 43.03 8.72
C GLN A 306 22.89 44.14 8.41
N ARG A 307 23.31 45.16 7.65
CA ARG A 307 22.40 46.20 7.16
C ARG A 307 21.33 45.54 6.28
N PRO A 308 20.08 46.03 6.31
CA PRO A 308 19.05 45.57 5.38
C PRO A 308 19.58 45.69 3.94
N VAL A 309 19.64 44.57 3.23
CA VAL A 309 19.89 44.57 1.80
C VAL A 309 18.65 45.20 1.16
N VAL A 310 18.78 46.46 0.74
CA VAL A 310 17.78 47.10 -0.11
C VAL A 310 17.87 46.41 -1.46
N ASN A 311 16.91 45.51 -1.73
CA ASN A 311 16.76 44.92 -3.05
C ASN A 311 16.55 46.07 -4.06
N PRO A 312 17.35 46.15 -5.14
CA PRO A 312 17.09 47.11 -6.19
C PRO A 312 15.70 46.86 -6.78
N PRO A 313 14.94 47.93 -7.12
CA PRO A 313 13.65 47.78 -7.77
C PRO A 313 13.85 46.97 -9.07
N PRO A 314 12.95 46.03 -9.37
CA PRO A 314 13.04 45.24 -10.59
C PRO A 314 13.13 46.16 -11.81
N PRO A 315 13.99 45.85 -12.79
CA PRO A 315 14.06 46.63 -14.02
C PRO A 315 12.67 46.67 -14.66
N THR A 316 12.19 47.88 -14.91
CA THR A 316 10.98 48.13 -15.71
C THR A 316 11.22 47.65 -17.12
N THR A 317 10.96 46.37 -17.37
CA THR A 317 10.85 45.82 -18.71
C THR A 317 9.66 46.48 -19.38
N LYS A 318 9.95 47.35 -20.35
CA LYS A 318 8.97 47.82 -21.32
C LYS A 318 8.23 46.61 -21.88
N HIS A 319 6.91 46.60 -21.72
CA HIS A 319 6.03 45.60 -22.32
C HIS A 319 6.25 45.55 -23.84
N ALA A 320 7.00 44.56 -24.29
CA ALA A 320 6.80 44.01 -25.61
C ALA A 320 5.44 43.32 -25.60
N GLN A 321 4.56 43.70 -26.53
CA GLN A 321 3.27 43.05 -26.71
C GLN A 321 3.50 41.53 -26.90
N PRO A 322 2.81 40.67 -26.13
CA PRO A 322 2.85 39.24 -26.37
C PRO A 322 2.25 38.95 -27.75
N LEU A 323 3.07 38.37 -28.63
CA LEU A 323 2.57 37.68 -29.80
C LEU A 323 1.70 36.52 -29.29
N ALA A 324 0.43 36.50 -29.69
CA ALA A 324 -0.54 35.50 -29.26
C ALA A 324 0.01 34.09 -29.48
N THR A 325 0.43 33.45 -28.40
CA THR A 325 0.77 32.02 -28.40
C THR A 325 -0.54 31.26 -28.28
N PRO A 326 -0.83 30.28 -29.16
CA PRO A 326 -2.02 29.46 -29.03
C PRO A 326 -2.04 28.80 -27.66
N ALA A 327 -3.17 28.91 -26.95
CA ALA A 327 -3.39 28.25 -25.68
C ALA A 327 -3.21 26.73 -25.85
N VAL A 328 -2.10 26.20 -25.34
CA VAL A 328 -1.95 24.76 -25.13
C VAL A 328 -2.84 24.42 -23.94
N LYS A 329 -3.96 23.75 -24.21
CA LYS A 329 -4.82 23.21 -23.17
C LYS A 329 -3.98 22.30 -22.27
N PRO A 330 -4.12 22.36 -20.93
CA PRO A 330 -3.53 21.36 -20.05
C PRO A 330 -4.03 19.99 -20.50
N VAL A 331 -3.09 19.09 -20.79
CA VAL A 331 -3.41 17.73 -21.22
C VAL A 331 -3.91 16.99 -19.99
N ASP A 332 -5.20 16.73 -19.98
CA ASP A 332 -5.86 15.88 -19.00
C ASP A 332 -5.34 14.44 -19.17
N ASN A 333 -4.54 13.97 -18.22
CA ASN A 333 -3.96 12.62 -18.24
C ASN A 333 -5.04 11.56 -18.00
N GLU A 334 -6.16 11.92 -17.37
CA GLU A 334 -7.33 11.06 -17.17
C GLU A 334 -8.08 10.86 -18.50
N GLU A 335 -8.12 11.90 -19.33
CA GLU A 335 -8.62 11.81 -20.69
C GLU A 335 -7.72 10.92 -21.57
N ARG A 336 -6.39 10.90 -21.34
CA ARG A 336 -5.47 10.02 -22.08
C ARG A 336 -5.62 8.53 -21.75
N THR A 337 -5.78 8.17 -20.48
CA THR A 337 -6.04 6.76 -20.09
C THR A 337 -7.42 6.31 -20.55
N ARG A 338 -8.43 7.17 -20.46
CA ARG A 338 -9.78 6.91 -20.98
C ARG A 338 -9.81 6.82 -22.50
N GLN A 339 -9.13 7.72 -23.22
CA GLN A 339 -9.01 7.70 -24.69
C GLN A 339 -8.24 6.46 -25.17
N ARG A 340 -7.24 5.96 -24.43
CA ARG A 340 -6.53 4.72 -24.77
C ARG A 340 -7.40 3.47 -24.58
N ARG A 341 -8.23 3.41 -23.54
CA ARG A 341 -9.21 2.32 -23.33
C ARG A 341 -10.27 2.26 -24.44
N TRP A 342 -10.75 3.42 -24.91
CA TRP A 342 -11.68 3.47 -26.06
C TRP A 342 -11.00 3.21 -27.41
N ALA A 343 -9.76 3.67 -27.61
CA ALA A 343 -9.01 3.43 -28.84
C ALA A 343 -8.74 1.93 -29.07
N LEU A 344 -8.41 1.17 -28.03
CA LEU A 344 -8.22 -0.28 -28.13
C LEU A 344 -9.53 -1.00 -28.50
N THR A 345 -10.65 -0.56 -27.91
CA THR A 345 -11.99 -1.07 -28.22
C THR A 345 -12.39 -0.83 -29.69
N ALA A 346 -12.09 0.36 -30.23
CA ALA A 346 -12.35 0.69 -31.63
C ALA A 346 -11.50 -0.13 -32.62
N VAL A 347 -10.23 -0.39 -32.29
CA VAL A 347 -9.35 -1.25 -33.11
C VAL A 347 -9.84 -2.70 -33.12
N ILE A 348 -10.28 -3.25 -31.98
CA ILE A 348 -10.84 -4.60 -31.90
C ILE A 348 -12.14 -4.70 -32.72
N LEU A 349 -13.01 -3.69 -32.69
CA LEU A 349 -14.23 -3.66 -33.50
C LEU A 349 -13.94 -3.57 -35.01
N LEU A 350 -12.92 -2.81 -35.43
CA LEU A 350 -12.52 -2.70 -36.83
C LEU A 350 -11.89 -4.00 -37.36
N VAL A 351 -11.04 -4.65 -36.56
CA VAL A 351 -10.40 -5.91 -36.94
C VAL A 351 -11.40 -7.09 -36.88
N GLY A 352 -12.29 -7.11 -35.90
CA GLY A 352 -13.36 -8.11 -35.77
C GLY A 352 -14.46 -7.99 -36.83
N GLY A 353 -14.84 -6.76 -37.20
CA GLY A 353 -15.83 -6.49 -38.24
C GLY A 353 -15.37 -6.87 -39.66
N GLY A 354 -14.05 -6.79 -39.92
CA GLY A 354 -13.46 -7.20 -41.20
C GLY A 354 -13.50 -8.72 -41.44
N ALA A 355 -13.43 -9.53 -40.38
CA ALA A 355 -13.45 -10.99 -40.50
C ALA A 355 -14.86 -11.54 -40.77
N ALA A 356 -15.90 -10.92 -40.21
CA ALA A 356 -17.29 -11.36 -40.39
C ALA A 356 -17.82 -11.07 -41.81
N THR A 357 -17.37 -9.99 -42.45
CA THR A 357 -17.79 -9.63 -43.82
C THR A 357 -17.12 -10.50 -44.89
N HIS A 358 -15.91 -10.99 -44.65
CA HIS A 358 -15.24 -11.93 -45.57
C HIS A 358 -15.82 -13.35 -45.55
N ALA A 359 -16.40 -13.79 -44.44
CA ALA A 359 -17.07 -15.10 -44.35
C ALA A 359 -18.44 -15.11 -45.06
N ALA A 360 -19.19 -14.00 -44.99
CA ALA A 360 -20.50 -13.87 -45.64
C ALA A 360 -20.43 -13.77 -47.18
N ALA A 361 -19.31 -13.28 -47.74
CA ALA A 361 -19.13 -13.15 -49.18
C ALA A 361 -18.84 -14.49 -49.91
N ARG A 362 -18.45 -15.55 -49.19
CA ARG A 362 -18.17 -16.88 -49.78
C ARG A 362 -19.38 -17.83 -49.78
N ALA A 363 -20.52 -17.41 -49.24
CA ALA A 363 -21.72 -18.24 -49.08
C ALA A 363 -22.88 -17.86 -50.02
N ARG A 364 -22.60 -17.34 -51.23
CA ARG A 364 -23.62 -17.20 -52.28
C ARG A 364 -23.43 -18.28 -53.35
N PRO A 365 -24.34 -19.28 -53.45
CA PRO A 365 -24.36 -20.19 -54.58
C PRO A 365 -24.83 -19.45 -55.84
N ARG A 366 -24.28 -19.86 -56.99
CA ARG A 366 -24.72 -19.44 -58.33
C ARG A 366 -26.12 -19.95 -58.66
#